data_AF-A0A0S8KLG2-F1
#
_entry.id   AF-A0A0S8KLG2-F1
#
_cell.length_a   1.000
_cell.length_b   1.000
_cell.length_c   1.000
_cell.angle_alpha   90.00
_cell.angle_beta   90.00
_cell.angle_gamma   90.00
#
_symmetry.space_group_name_H-M   'P 1'
#
loop_
_entity.id
_entity.type
_entity.pdbx_description
1 polymer ?
#
loop_
_entity_poly.entity_id
_entity_poly.type
_entity_poly.pdbx_seq_one_letter_code
_entity_poly.pdbx_strand_id
1 'polypeptide(L)'
;MSQRLLPRRSLGSWLESRFVWLLLIAATVLLLARLDNIYLWQDEAETALLSQRLGTYGLPLAFDGRNLIRQAPKDVQYTSDYVWVYHPWLPFFLTALSFSLLGATTFAARLPYALAGLATVLLLYQSTRRHLRDQRVAMLASTFLLLCVPFLLHARQCKYFPFAALFTVATLDAYLLLLEKEEARRALPYFVLAGFCLFQSNFGAFVPMIAALGAHFLLSGRQWDDVRRIGLAVGILALLVVPWAIYLQAWARGRFAFDVYRFVGHLVHYGVYITGWVFPLPLLLAFAYGYARARRRRALEPRQVSAVQSSSRDHAPLPVSNLHLDVLQLYCATRSAADGLSGVDGGQSPGAFSAAWLCTDRLAGHNERLACLPVCGASHQRVQMGFPSTSPLPG
;
A
#
# COMPACT_ATOMS: atom_id res chain seq x y z
N MET A 1 33.08 -16.84 -46.19
CA MET A 1 33.01 -16.46 -44.77
C MET A 1 31.63 -15.89 -44.48
N SER A 2 30.75 -16.68 -43.86
CA SER A 2 29.41 -16.23 -43.46
C SER A 2 29.55 -15.39 -42.18
N GLN A 3 29.39 -14.08 -42.29
CA GLN A 3 29.28 -13.21 -41.13
C GLN A 3 27.90 -13.42 -40.50
N ARG A 4 27.86 -14.14 -39.38
CA ARG A 4 26.69 -14.18 -38.50
C ARG A 4 26.48 -12.78 -37.94
N LEU A 5 25.55 -12.03 -38.54
CA LEU A 5 25.03 -10.81 -37.95
C LEU A 5 24.33 -11.18 -36.63
N LEU A 6 24.96 -10.85 -35.51
CA LEU A 6 24.34 -10.98 -34.19
C LEU A 6 23.08 -10.11 -34.18
N PRO A 7 21.90 -10.64 -33.80
CA PRO A 7 20.69 -9.85 -33.78
C PRO A 7 20.84 -8.72 -32.75
N ARG A 8 20.75 -7.46 -33.21
CA ARG A 8 20.64 -6.29 -32.33
C ARG A 8 19.42 -6.48 -31.44
N ARG A 9 19.62 -6.94 -30.19
CA ARG A 9 18.57 -6.93 -29.19
C ARG A 9 18.16 -5.48 -28.99
N SER A 10 16.89 -5.17 -29.25
CA SER A 10 16.32 -3.86 -28.95
C SER A 10 16.54 -3.55 -27.46
N LEU A 11 16.82 -2.29 -27.12
CA LEU A 11 16.97 -1.85 -25.72
C LEU A 11 15.77 -2.28 -24.85
N GLY A 12 14.56 -2.27 -25.42
CA GLY A 12 13.34 -2.71 -24.75
C GLY A 12 13.37 -4.18 -24.31
N SER A 13 13.75 -5.10 -25.20
CA SER A 13 13.83 -6.53 -24.85
C SER A 13 14.96 -6.83 -23.85
N TRP A 14 16.05 -6.05 -23.88
CA TRP A 14 17.08 -6.12 -22.85
C TRP A 14 16.53 -5.69 -21.48
N LEU A 15 15.87 -4.53 -21.41
CA LEU A 15 15.26 -4.01 -20.18
C LEU A 15 14.23 -4.98 -19.61
N GLU A 16 13.32 -5.49 -20.43
CA GLU A 16 12.30 -6.45 -20.01
C GLU A 16 12.94 -7.72 -19.40
N SER A 17 14.01 -8.24 -20.01
CA SER A 17 14.69 -9.44 -19.51
C SER A 17 15.45 -9.25 -18.18
N ARG A 18 15.87 -8.01 -17.88
CA ARG A 18 16.66 -7.67 -16.68
C ARG A 18 15.89 -6.86 -15.65
N PHE A 19 14.62 -6.56 -15.89
CA PHE A 19 13.86 -5.61 -15.10
C PHE A 19 13.81 -5.95 -13.62
N VAL A 20 13.59 -7.22 -13.25
CA VAL A 20 13.52 -7.62 -11.83
C VAL A 20 14.82 -7.31 -11.09
N TRP A 21 15.97 -7.51 -11.74
CA TRP A 21 17.27 -7.17 -11.17
C TRP A 21 17.46 -5.66 -11.04
N LEU A 22 17.07 -4.90 -12.07
CA LEU A 22 17.12 -3.43 -12.02
C LEU A 22 16.22 -2.88 -10.91
N LEU A 23 15.01 -3.42 -10.78
CA LEU A 23 14.05 -3.08 -9.72
C LEU A 23 14.62 -3.40 -8.34
N LEU A 24 15.20 -4.59 -8.17
CA LEU A 24 15.82 -5.01 -6.91
C LEU A 24 16.98 -4.09 -6.52
N ILE A 25 17.87 -3.77 -7.47
CA ILE A 25 19.02 -2.88 -7.23
C ILE A 25 18.51 -1.47 -6.86
N ALA A 26 17.60 -0.91 -7.66
CA ALA A 26 17.06 0.42 -7.41
C ALA A 26 16.34 0.50 -6.06
N ALA A 27 15.50 -0.49 -5.75
CA ALA A 27 14.78 -0.54 -4.48
C ALA A 27 15.73 -0.75 -3.29
N THR A 28 16.78 -1.56 -3.44
CA THR A 28 17.81 -1.73 -2.40
C THR A 28 18.52 -0.41 -2.11
N VAL A 29 18.95 0.31 -3.15
CA VAL A 29 19.61 1.62 -3.00
C VAL A 29 18.66 2.63 -2.35
N LEU A 30 17.42 2.75 -2.85
CA LEU A 30 16.48 3.75 -2.35
C LEU A 30 15.97 3.46 -0.93
N LEU A 31 15.78 2.19 -0.56
CA LEU A 31 15.20 1.82 0.74
C LEU A 31 16.24 1.54 1.81
N LEU A 32 17.42 1.00 1.49
CA LEU A 32 18.40 0.58 2.50
C LEU A 32 19.56 1.58 2.70
N ALA A 33 19.79 2.51 1.76
CA ALA A 33 20.88 3.47 1.92
C ALA A 33 20.65 4.37 3.14
N ARG A 34 21.65 4.51 4.02
CA ARG A 34 21.69 5.47 5.14
C ARG A 34 20.45 5.41 6.05
N LEU A 35 20.02 4.22 6.43
CA LEU A 35 18.91 4.04 7.38
C LEU A 35 19.23 4.57 8.79
N ASP A 36 20.51 4.71 9.11
CA ASP A 36 21.05 5.18 10.39
C ASP A 36 21.15 6.70 10.52
N ASN A 37 21.03 7.44 9.42
CA ASN A 37 21.43 8.85 9.33
C ASN A 37 20.67 9.85 10.22
N ILE A 38 19.52 9.46 10.78
CA ILE A 38 18.71 10.32 11.66
C ILE A 38 18.25 9.48 12.85
N TYR A 39 18.20 10.07 14.05
CA TYR A 39 17.61 9.44 15.23
C TYR A 39 16.14 9.03 15.00
N LEU A 40 15.67 8.08 15.80
CA LEU A 40 14.27 7.65 15.76
C LEU A 40 13.38 8.77 16.30
N TRP A 41 12.46 9.26 15.48
CA TRP A 41 11.49 10.27 15.90
C TRP A 41 10.32 9.60 16.61
N GLN A 42 9.84 10.17 17.72
CA GLN A 42 8.60 9.86 18.46
C GLN A 42 8.00 8.46 18.22
N ASP A 43 7.17 8.27 17.18
CA ASP A 43 6.55 6.98 16.80
C ASP A 43 7.51 5.81 16.55
N GLU A 44 8.67 6.09 15.95
CA GLU A 44 9.74 5.12 15.72
C GLU A 44 10.45 4.77 17.03
N ALA A 45 10.69 5.79 17.87
CA ALA A 45 11.35 5.61 19.15
C ALA A 45 10.48 4.77 20.10
N GLU A 46 9.17 5.00 20.12
CA GLU A 46 8.20 4.14 20.81
C GLU A 46 8.34 2.69 20.37
N THR A 47 8.28 2.45 19.05
CA THR A 47 8.32 1.10 18.50
C THR A 47 9.62 0.40 18.89
N ALA A 48 10.75 1.10 18.76
CA ALA A 48 12.05 0.57 19.17
C ALA A 48 12.14 0.28 20.67
N LEU A 49 11.73 1.21 21.54
CA LEU A 49 11.82 1.02 22.99
C LEU A 49 10.90 -0.10 23.48
N LEU A 50 9.68 -0.21 22.94
CA LEU A 50 8.78 -1.33 23.23
C LEU A 50 9.38 -2.66 22.77
N SER A 51 10.08 -2.67 21.63
CA SER A 51 10.75 -3.86 21.11
C SER A 51 11.94 -4.28 21.96
N GLN A 52 12.71 -3.31 22.46
CA GLN A 52 13.81 -3.57 23.39
C GLN A 52 13.27 -4.21 24.69
N ARG A 53 12.17 -3.66 25.22
CA ARG A 53 11.51 -4.18 26.42
C ARG A 53 10.89 -5.56 26.19
N LEU A 54 10.33 -5.80 25.01
CA LEU A 54 9.88 -7.13 24.60
C LEU A 54 11.02 -8.14 24.63
N GLY A 55 12.21 -7.77 24.13
CA GLY A 55 13.41 -8.61 24.19
C GLY A 55 13.89 -8.89 25.62
N THR A 56 13.82 -7.89 26.51
CA THR A 56 14.29 -8.02 27.90
C THR A 56 13.31 -8.75 28.82
N TYR A 57 12.02 -8.43 28.73
CA TYR A 57 10.98 -8.86 29.68
C TYR A 57 10.01 -9.90 29.10
N GLY A 58 10.10 -10.21 27.81
CA GLY A 58 9.16 -11.10 27.11
C GLY A 58 7.82 -10.45 26.76
N LEU A 59 7.58 -9.19 27.15
CA LEU A 59 6.36 -8.43 26.86
C LEU A 59 6.71 -6.99 26.47
N PRO A 60 5.94 -6.34 25.57
CA PRO A 60 6.16 -4.94 25.22
C PRO A 60 5.60 -4.06 26.33
N LEU A 61 6.41 -3.76 27.35
CA LEU A 61 5.98 -2.99 28.52
C LEU A 61 6.09 -1.48 28.27
N ALA A 62 5.05 -0.73 28.65
CA ALA A 62 5.01 0.72 28.58
C ALA A 62 5.85 1.39 29.68
N PHE A 63 6.10 0.69 30.79
CA PHE A 63 6.92 1.15 31.91
C PHE A 63 8.02 0.14 32.21
N ASP A 64 9.25 0.63 32.45
CA ASP A 64 10.43 -0.21 32.76
C ASP A 64 10.96 0.01 34.18
N GLY A 65 10.18 0.62 35.07
CA GLY A 65 10.60 1.00 36.41
C GLY A 65 11.20 2.41 36.51
N ARG A 66 11.54 3.05 35.37
CA ARG A 66 12.09 4.43 35.35
C ARG A 66 11.38 5.34 34.35
N ASN A 67 11.12 4.85 33.14
CA ASN A 67 10.60 5.61 32.01
C ASN A 67 9.24 5.05 31.57
N LEU A 68 8.25 5.93 31.44
CA LEU A 68 6.92 5.61 30.93
C LEU A 68 6.77 6.10 29.48
N ILE A 69 6.44 5.18 28.57
CA ILE A 69 6.09 5.50 27.18
C ILE A 69 4.61 5.85 27.12
N ARG A 70 4.30 7.04 26.59
CA ARG A 70 2.93 7.52 26.40
C ARG A 70 2.86 8.46 25.20
N GLN A 71 2.03 8.13 24.21
CA GLN A 71 1.67 9.01 23.09
C GLN A 71 0.55 9.99 23.44
N ALA A 72 -0.36 9.54 24.29
CA ALA A 72 -1.68 10.11 24.40
C ALA A 72 -2.13 10.23 25.86
N PRO A 73 -2.58 11.39 26.34
CA PRO A 73 -3.05 11.50 27.72
C PRO A 73 -4.33 10.70 28.01
N LYS A 74 -5.19 10.47 26.99
CA LYS A 74 -6.55 9.94 27.15
C LYS A 74 -6.83 8.58 26.47
N ASP A 75 -5.85 7.96 25.84
CA ASP A 75 -6.05 6.67 25.14
C ASP A 75 -5.64 5.47 26.00
N VAL A 76 -6.37 4.36 25.89
CA VAL A 76 -6.07 3.06 26.54
C VAL A 76 -4.82 2.44 25.92
N GLN A 77 -3.63 2.93 26.25
CA GLN A 77 -2.39 2.50 25.58
C GLN A 77 -1.81 1.20 26.15
N TYR A 78 -2.07 0.94 27.42
CA TYR A 78 -1.53 -0.19 28.14
C TYR A 78 -2.51 -0.69 29.21
N THR A 79 -2.35 -1.94 29.62
CA THR A 79 -3.13 -2.55 30.72
C THR A 79 -2.69 -2.01 32.09
N SER A 80 -3.36 -2.42 33.17
CA SER A 80 -2.94 -2.12 34.55
C SER A 80 -1.49 -2.53 34.84
N ASP A 81 -1.04 -3.61 34.20
CA ASP A 81 0.32 -4.17 34.35
C ASP A 81 1.30 -3.58 33.32
N TYR A 82 0.95 -2.43 32.73
CA TYR A 82 1.74 -1.71 31.72
C TYR A 82 1.99 -2.48 30.41
N VAL A 83 1.27 -3.56 30.12
CA VAL A 83 1.43 -4.27 28.84
C VAL A 83 0.85 -3.42 27.71
N TRP A 84 1.64 -3.16 26.68
CA TRP A 84 1.23 -2.31 25.57
C TRP A 84 0.14 -2.96 24.73
N VAL A 85 -0.99 -2.28 24.59
CA VAL A 85 -2.14 -2.72 23.79
C VAL A 85 -2.52 -1.72 22.70
N TYR A 86 -1.87 -0.55 22.64
CA TYR A 86 -2.21 0.51 21.68
C TYR A 86 -2.02 0.09 20.22
N HIS A 87 -0.98 -0.68 19.96
CA HIS A 87 -0.63 -1.17 18.63
C HIS A 87 -0.50 -2.69 18.65
N PRO A 88 -0.88 -3.37 17.55
CA PRO A 88 -0.55 -4.77 17.34
C PRO A 88 0.96 -5.04 17.37
N TRP A 89 1.35 -6.28 17.68
CA TRP A 89 2.72 -6.56 18.13
C TRP A 89 3.70 -7.01 17.05
N LEU A 90 3.27 -7.25 15.81
CA LEU A 90 4.17 -7.71 14.74
C LEU A 90 5.39 -6.78 14.55
N PRO A 91 5.23 -5.44 14.51
CA PRO A 91 6.38 -4.53 14.41
C PRO A 91 7.36 -4.70 15.57
N PHE A 92 6.86 -4.98 16.79
CA PHE A 92 7.70 -5.14 17.97
C PHE A 92 8.52 -6.42 17.92
N PHE A 93 7.89 -7.54 17.53
CA PHE A 93 8.59 -8.82 17.39
C PHE A 93 9.72 -8.76 16.35
N LEU A 94 9.44 -8.18 15.18
CA LEU A 94 10.43 -8.10 14.10
C LEU A 94 11.59 -7.15 14.44
N THR A 95 11.29 -6.05 15.13
CA THR A 95 12.32 -5.12 15.60
C THR A 95 13.14 -5.70 16.74
N ALA A 96 12.51 -6.41 17.68
CA ALA A 96 13.21 -7.10 18.76
C ALA A 96 14.16 -8.17 18.20
N LEU A 97 13.71 -8.93 17.20
CA LEU A 97 14.55 -9.89 16.48
C LEU A 97 15.74 -9.18 15.82
N SER A 98 15.51 -8.06 15.12
CA SER A 98 16.57 -7.27 14.50
C SER A 98 17.60 -6.78 15.53
N PHE A 99 17.14 -6.29 16.68
CA PHE A 99 18.03 -5.88 17.78
C PHE A 99 18.80 -7.05 18.38
N SER A 100 18.20 -8.23 18.49
CA SER A 100 18.92 -9.41 19.00
C SER A 100 20.05 -9.86 18.06
N LEU A 101 19.91 -9.63 16.75
CA LEU A 101 20.90 -10.03 15.75
C LEU A 101 21.97 -8.97 15.46
N LEU A 102 21.61 -7.69 15.50
CA LEU A 102 22.45 -6.58 15.00
C LEU A 102 22.76 -5.52 16.07
N GLY A 103 22.21 -5.66 17.28
CA GLY A 103 22.28 -4.68 18.34
C GLY A 103 21.24 -3.55 18.21
N ALA A 104 21.01 -2.83 19.30
CA ALA A 104 20.03 -1.76 19.38
C ALA A 104 20.55 -0.46 18.73
N THR A 105 20.45 -0.38 17.40
CA THR A 105 20.84 0.78 16.60
C THR A 105 19.67 1.31 15.76
N THR A 106 19.77 2.55 15.27
CA THR A 106 18.78 3.15 14.35
C THR A 106 18.66 2.35 13.05
N PHE A 107 19.79 1.86 12.53
CA PHE A 107 19.84 0.96 11.39
C PHE A 107 19.04 -0.32 11.65
N ALA A 108 19.35 -1.03 12.74
CA ALA A 108 18.69 -2.29 13.07
C ALA A 108 17.18 -2.10 13.30
N ALA A 109 16.78 -0.95 13.87
CA ALA A 109 15.36 -0.64 14.06
C ALA A 109 14.61 -0.53 12.72
N ARG A 110 15.18 0.15 11.72
CA ARG A 110 14.51 0.41 10.43
C ARG A 110 14.69 -0.69 9.40
N LEU A 111 15.73 -1.52 9.51
CA LEU A 111 16.05 -2.59 8.57
C LEU A 111 14.86 -3.51 8.23
N PRO A 112 14.13 -4.11 9.19
CA PRO A 112 13.04 -5.03 8.85
C PRO A 112 11.90 -4.34 8.06
N TYR A 113 11.70 -3.05 8.28
CA TYR A 113 10.71 -2.22 7.60
C TYR A 113 11.11 -1.90 6.16
N ALA A 114 12.39 -1.53 5.95
CA ALA A 114 12.92 -1.32 4.61
C ALA A 114 12.89 -2.60 3.77
N LEU A 115 13.19 -3.75 4.38
CA LEU A 115 13.05 -5.06 3.74
C LEU A 115 11.58 -5.39 3.41
N ALA A 116 10.64 -5.05 4.28
CA ALA A 116 9.21 -5.20 3.98
C ALA A 116 8.76 -4.28 2.83
N GLY A 117 9.27 -3.05 2.76
CA GLY A 117 9.06 -2.16 1.63
C GLY A 117 9.59 -2.74 0.31
N LEU A 118 10.81 -3.30 0.33
CA LEU A 118 11.41 -3.99 -0.81
C LEU A 118 10.53 -5.18 -1.24
N ALA A 119 10.12 -6.02 -0.29
CA ALA A 119 9.24 -7.15 -0.54
C ALA A 119 7.89 -6.71 -1.12
N THR A 120 7.34 -5.58 -0.68
CA THR A 120 6.08 -5.02 -1.20
C THR A 120 6.19 -4.71 -2.69
N VAL A 121 7.27 -4.04 -3.10
CA VAL A 121 7.51 -3.67 -4.50
C VAL A 121 7.66 -4.91 -5.39
N LEU A 122 8.41 -5.91 -4.93
CA LEU A 122 8.61 -7.17 -5.66
C LEU A 122 7.32 -7.99 -5.73
N LEU A 123 6.56 -8.06 -4.64
CA LEU A 123 5.29 -8.77 -4.60
C LEU A 123 4.26 -8.10 -5.50
N LEU A 124 4.20 -6.77 -5.53
CA LEU A 124 3.33 -6.03 -6.44
C LEU A 124 3.66 -6.33 -7.90
N TYR A 125 4.95 -6.35 -8.27
CA TYR A 125 5.38 -6.75 -9.61
C TYR A 125 4.88 -8.16 -9.96
N GLN A 126 5.14 -9.13 -9.08
CA GLN A 126 4.77 -10.54 -9.31
C GLN A 126 3.25 -10.72 -9.40
N SER A 127 2.51 -10.12 -8.46
CA SER A 127 1.05 -10.20 -8.41
C SER A 127 0.43 -9.57 -9.65
N THR A 128 0.87 -8.36 -10.03
CA THR A 128 0.38 -7.66 -11.23
C THR A 128 0.68 -8.46 -12.49
N ARG A 129 1.90 -8.98 -12.63
CA ARG A 129 2.30 -9.81 -13.78
C ARG A 129 1.47 -11.09 -13.86
N ARG A 130 1.16 -11.72 -12.72
CA ARG A 130 0.37 -12.96 -12.67
C ARG A 130 -1.09 -12.71 -13.08
N HIS A 131 -1.73 -11.74 -12.44
CA HIS A 131 -3.18 -11.52 -12.59
C HIS A 131 -3.54 -10.76 -13.85
N LEU A 132 -2.69 -9.81 -14.28
CA LEU A 132 -2.92 -9.03 -15.49
C LEU A 132 -2.28 -9.63 -16.73
N ARG A 133 -1.46 -10.69 -16.58
CA ARG A 133 -0.60 -11.33 -17.59
C ARG A 133 0.08 -10.35 -18.56
N ASP A 134 0.40 -9.16 -18.05
CA ASP A 134 1.11 -8.12 -18.78
C ASP A 134 2.35 -7.68 -18.01
N GLN A 135 3.50 -7.91 -18.63
CA GLN A 135 4.78 -7.58 -18.03
C GLN A 135 5.02 -6.07 -17.93
N ARG A 136 4.58 -5.29 -18.91
CA ARG A 136 4.80 -3.84 -18.95
C ARG A 136 3.96 -3.13 -17.90
N VAL A 137 2.72 -3.56 -17.70
CA VAL A 137 1.86 -3.03 -16.63
C VAL A 137 2.47 -3.36 -15.27
N ALA A 138 2.99 -4.57 -15.07
CA ALA A 138 3.68 -4.93 -13.85
C ALA A 138 4.95 -4.09 -13.61
N MET A 139 5.74 -3.85 -14.67
CA MET A 139 6.91 -2.97 -14.64
C MET A 139 6.53 -1.54 -14.22
N LEU A 140 5.50 -0.97 -14.85
CA LEU A 140 5.02 0.38 -14.54
C LEU A 140 4.46 0.47 -13.12
N ALA A 141 3.60 -0.46 -12.70
CA ALA A 141 3.01 -0.46 -11.37
C ALA A 141 4.06 -0.52 -10.24
N SER A 142 5.04 -1.42 -10.37
CA SER A 142 6.12 -1.54 -9.39
C SER A 142 7.09 -0.35 -9.42
N THR A 143 7.36 0.23 -10.59
CA THR A 143 8.17 1.45 -10.72
C THR A 143 7.47 2.65 -10.09
N PHE A 144 6.17 2.82 -10.34
CA PHE A 144 5.38 3.90 -9.75
C PHE A 144 5.28 3.77 -8.23
N LEU A 145 5.11 2.55 -7.70
CA LEU A 145 5.15 2.35 -6.25
C LEU A 145 6.54 2.70 -5.69
N LEU A 146 7.61 2.21 -6.32
CA LEU A 146 8.97 2.46 -5.84
C LEU A 146 9.34 3.95 -5.86
N LEU A 147 8.89 4.69 -6.87
CA LEU A 147 9.17 6.13 -7.00
C LEU A 147 8.14 7.01 -6.28
N CYS A 148 7.13 6.42 -5.64
CA CYS A 148 6.17 7.15 -4.82
C CYS A 148 6.84 7.66 -3.55
N VAL A 149 6.99 8.98 -3.45
CA VAL A 149 7.71 9.63 -2.33
C VAL A 149 7.11 9.28 -0.97
N PRO A 150 5.78 9.35 -0.73
CA PRO A 150 5.20 8.91 0.54
C PRO A 150 5.53 7.45 0.88
N PHE A 151 5.48 6.54 -0.10
CA PHE A 151 5.81 5.15 0.11
C PHE A 151 7.28 4.97 0.52
N LEU A 152 8.21 5.60 -0.20
CA LEU A 152 9.64 5.54 0.12
C LEU A 152 9.94 6.04 1.54
N LEU A 153 9.36 7.18 1.92
CA LEU A 153 9.58 7.77 3.24
C LEU A 153 9.06 6.85 4.35
N HIS A 154 7.84 6.33 4.21
CA HIS A 154 7.25 5.44 5.21
C HIS A 154 7.89 4.06 5.26
N ALA A 155 8.34 3.53 4.12
CA ALA A 155 9.03 2.24 4.05
C ALA A 155 10.38 2.24 4.79
N ARG A 156 10.96 3.43 5.00
CA ARG A 156 12.23 3.63 5.69
C ARG A 156 12.08 3.94 7.19
N GLN A 157 10.87 3.93 7.72
CA GLN A 157 10.58 4.21 9.12
C GLN A 157 10.35 2.93 9.92
N CYS A 158 10.79 2.91 11.19
CA CYS A 158 10.48 1.88 12.17
C CYS A 158 9.03 2.01 12.67
N LYS A 159 8.07 1.83 11.76
CA LYS A 159 6.63 1.92 12.04
C LYS A 159 5.86 0.99 11.12
N TYR A 160 4.64 0.62 11.46
CA TYR A 160 3.86 -0.43 10.80
C TYR A 160 3.61 -0.26 9.28
N PHE A 161 3.83 0.92 8.69
CA PHE A 161 3.41 1.27 7.33
C PHE A 161 3.87 0.27 6.24
N PRO A 162 5.16 -0.09 6.08
CA PRO A 162 5.58 -1.03 5.06
C PRO A 162 5.07 -2.45 5.30
N PHE A 163 4.86 -2.89 6.55
CA PHE A 163 4.20 -4.18 6.80
C PHE A 163 2.73 -4.14 6.40
N ALA A 164 2.02 -3.06 6.72
CA ALA A 164 0.65 -2.86 6.27
C ALA A 164 0.56 -2.84 4.72
N ALA A 165 1.50 -2.18 4.04
CA ALA A 165 1.56 -2.18 2.58
C ALA A 165 1.83 -3.59 2.02
N LEU A 166 2.84 -4.30 2.54
CA LEU A 166 3.20 -5.66 2.14
C LEU A 166 2.01 -6.60 2.27
N PHE A 167 1.41 -6.65 3.46
CA PHE A 167 0.33 -7.58 3.74
C PHE A 167 -1.00 -7.16 3.09
N THR A 168 -1.18 -5.88 2.73
CA THR A 168 -2.28 -5.48 1.85
C THR A 168 -2.12 -6.09 0.46
N VAL A 169 -0.96 -5.93 -0.18
CA VAL A 169 -0.70 -6.54 -1.50
C VAL A 169 -0.79 -8.06 -1.41
N ALA A 170 -0.24 -8.68 -0.36
CA ALA A 170 -0.29 -10.11 -0.15
C ALA A 170 -1.71 -10.65 0.04
N THR A 171 -2.54 -9.95 0.84
CA THR A 171 -3.94 -10.34 1.07
C THR A 171 -4.75 -10.21 -0.22
N LEU A 172 -4.51 -9.17 -1.03
CA LEU A 172 -5.14 -9.02 -2.34
C LEU A 172 -4.73 -10.16 -3.29
N ASP A 173 -3.43 -10.43 -3.40
CA ASP A 173 -2.89 -11.49 -4.25
C ASP A 173 -3.45 -12.86 -3.86
N ALA A 174 -3.48 -13.17 -2.56
CA ALA A 174 -4.05 -14.40 -2.03
C ALA A 174 -5.56 -14.51 -2.28
N TYR A 175 -6.30 -13.40 -2.14
CA TYR A 175 -7.72 -13.36 -2.46
C TYR A 175 -7.98 -13.66 -3.94
N LEU A 176 -7.22 -13.04 -4.85
CA LEU A 176 -7.36 -13.30 -6.29
C LEU A 176 -7.04 -14.76 -6.63
N LEU A 177 -5.99 -15.34 -6.03
CA LEU A 177 -5.67 -16.76 -6.18
C LEU A 177 -6.73 -17.69 -5.57
N LEU A 178 -7.40 -17.29 -4.49
CA LEU A 178 -8.49 -18.06 -3.89
C LEU A 178 -9.70 -18.20 -4.84
N LEU A 179 -9.90 -17.21 -5.70
CA LEU A 179 -10.94 -17.27 -6.74
C LEU A 179 -10.59 -18.29 -7.84
N GLU A 180 -9.30 -18.59 -8.04
CA GLU A 180 -8.82 -19.60 -8.99
C GLU A 180 -8.93 -21.00 -8.37
N LYS A 181 -9.78 -21.88 -8.93
CA LYS A 181 -10.07 -23.21 -8.35
C LYS A 181 -8.81 -24.07 -8.19
N GLU A 182 -7.87 -23.98 -9.12
CA GLU A 182 -6.64 -24.78 -9.14
C GLU A 182 -5.66 -24.35 -8.02
N GLU A 183 -5.60 -23.06 -7.70
CA GLU A 183 -4.66 -22.51 -6.72
C GLU A 183 -5.29 -22.34 -5.33
N ALA A 184 -6.61 -22.46 -5.19
CA ALA A 184 -7.35 -22.17 -3.96
C ALA A 184 -6.82 -22.90 -2.72
N ARG A 185 -6.36 -24.15 -2.84
CA ARG A 185 -5.82 -24.92 -1.71
C ARG A 185 -4.53 -24.32 -1.16
N ARG A 186 -3.67 -23.79 -2.04
CA ARG A 186 -2.42 -23.11 -1.66
C ARG A 186 -2.69 -21.66 -1.23
N ALA A 187 -3.67 -21.02 -1.85
CA ALA A 187 -4.04 -19.65 -1.57
C ALA A 187 -4.73 -19.48 -0.20
N LEU A 188 -5.42 -20.51 0.32
CA LEU A 188 -6.11 -20.45 1.61
C LEU A 188 -5.16 -20.13 2.78
N PRO A 189 -4.10 -20.91 3.06
CA PRO A 189 -3.18 -20.57 4.15
C PRO A 189 -2.46 -19.24 3.89
N TYR A 190 -2.19 -18.91 2.63
CA TYR A 190 -1.60 -17.63 2.26
C TYR A 190 -2.51 -16.44 2.61
N PHE A 191 -3.82 -16.52 2.31
CA PHE A 191 -4.79 -15.49 2.64
C PHE A 191 -4.95 -15.32 4.15
N VAL A 192 -5.07 -16.44 4.88
CA VAL A 192 -5.20 -16.41 6.34
C VAL A 192 -3.96 -15.78 6.99
N LEU A 193 -2.76 -16.20 6.58
CA LEU A 193 -1.51 -15.67 7.14
C LEU A 193 -1.31 -14.21 6.76
N ALA A 194 -1.52 -13.83 5.49
CA ALA A 194 -1.38 -12.45 5.04
C ALA A 194 -2.40 -11.53 5.74
N GLY A 195 -3.66 -11.95 5.85
CA GLY A 195 -4.70 -11.20 6.54
C GLY A 195 -4.43 -11.07 8.03
N PHE A 196 -3.96 -12.13 8.69
CA PHE A 196 -3.58 -12.09 10.10
C PHE A 196 -2.38 -11.17 10.32
N CYS A 197 -1.35 -11.26 9.49
CA CYS A 197 -0.19 -10.36 9.55
C CYS A 197 -0.56 -8.90 9.24
N LEU A 198 -1.53 -8.64 8.34
CA LEU A 198 -2.06 -7.31 8.10
C LEU A 198 -2.72 -6.75 9.37
N PHE A 199 -3.58 -7.53 10.02
CA PHE A 199 -4.17 -7.17 11.31
C PHE A 199 -3.09 -6.91 12.37
N GLN A 200 -2.10 -7.80 12.47
CA GLN A 200 -1.00 -7.70 13.42
C GLN A 200 0.01 -6.59 13.08
N SER A 201 -0.09 -5.98 11.90
CA SER A 201 0.63 -4.76 11.55
C SER A 201 -0.19 -3.54 11.95
N ASN A 202 -1.44 -3.48 11.47
CA ASN A 202 -2.35 -2.37 11.71
C ASN A 202 -3.81 -2.75 11.41
N PHE A 203 -4.65 -2.77 12.45
CA PHE A 203 -6.09 -3.06 12.28
C PHE A 203 -6.84 -1.99 11.46
N GLY A 204 -6.36 -0.75 11.43
CA GLY A 204 -6.92 0.34 10.61
C GLY A 204 -6.72 0.14 9.10
N ALA A 205 -5.66 -0.54 8.67
CA ALA A 205 -5.48 -0.97 7.28
C ALA A 205 -6.24 -2.26 6.97
N PHE A 206 -6.35 -3.16 7.96
CA PHE A 206 -7.06 -4.43 7.83
C PHE A 206 -8.55 -4.26 7.51
N VAL A 207 -9.27 -3.41 8.27
CA VAL A 207 -10.74 -3.27 8.12
C VAL A 207 -11.14 -2.79 6.72
N PRO A 208 -10.61 -1.68 6.17
CA PRO A 208 -10.93 -1.24 4.81
C PRO A 208 -10.57 -2.29 3.76
N MET A 209 -9.47 -3.01 3.95
CA MET A 209 -9.04 -4.05 3.00
C MET A 209 -10.03 -5.22 2.95
N ILE A 210 -10.38 -5.80 4.10
CA ILE A 210 -11.36 -6.90 4.15
C ILE A 210 -12.74 -6.43 3.67
N ALA A 211 -13.16 -5.20 4.00
CA ALA A 211 -14.40 -4.62 3.51
C ALA A 211 -14.41 -4.47 1.98
N ALA A 212 -13.32 -4.00 1.37
CA ALA A 212 -13.18 -3.88 -0.07
C ALA A 212 -13.24 -5.24 -0.78
N LEU A 213 -12.56 -6.25 -0.23
CA LEU A 213 -12.62 -7.62 -0.75
C LEU A 213 -14.02 -8.21 -0.64
N GLY A 214 -14.70 -8.00 0.50
CA GLY A 214 -16.08 -8.42 0.72
C GLY A 214 -17.04 -7.75 -0.27
N ALA A 215 -16.94 -6.44 -0.45
CA ALA A 215 -17.73 -5.71 -1.43
C ALA A 215 -17.49 -6.24 -2.86
N HIS A 216 -16.22 -6.42 -3.25
CA HIS A 216 -15.88 -7.00 -4.54
C HIS A 216 -16.45 -8.42 -4.70
N PHE A 217 -16.42 -9.26 -3.66
CA PHE A 217 -16.99 -10.61 -3.68
C PHE A 217 -18.53 -10.60 -3.84
N LEU A 218 -19.23 -9.71 -3.13
CA LEU A 218 -20.69 -9.59 -3.20
C LEU A 218 -21.16 -9.08 -4.57
N LEU A 219 -20.48 -8.08 -5.13
CA LEU A 219 -20.83 -7.48 -6.43
C LEU A 219 -20.54 -8.38 -7.63
N SER A 220 -19.90 -9.51 -7.38
CA SER A 220 -19.28 -10.36 -8.37
C SER A 220 -20.14 -11.56 -8.80
N GLY A 221 -21.31 -11.78 -8.19
CA GLY A 221 -22.24 -12.85 -8.58
C GLY A 221 -21.60 -14.25 -8.50
N ARG A 222 -21.12 -14.63 -7.31
CA ARG A 222 -20.31 -15.84 -7.11
C ARG A 222 -21.12 -17.11 -6.88
N GLN A 223 -20.51 -18.26 -7.20
CA GLN A 223 -21.12 -19.57 -7.04
C GLN A 223 -21.05 -20.02 -5.57
N TRP A 224 -21.91 -20.96 -5.19
CA TRP A 224 -21.95 -21.50 -3.82
C TRP A 224 -20.60 -22.10 -3.37
N ASP A 225 -19.85 -22.71 -4.29
CA ASP A 225 -18.51 -23.24 -4.00
C ASP A 225 -17.50 -22.13 -3.65
N ASP A 226 -17.62 -20.96 -4.27
CA ASP A 226 -16.79 -19.79 -3.95
C ASP A 226 -17.12 -19.26 -2.55
N VAL A 227 -18.41 -19.22 -2.21
CA VAL A 227 -18.92 -18.80 -0.90
C VAL A 227 -18.40 -19.71 0.20
N ARG A 228 -18.43 -21.04 0.01
CA ARG A 228 -17.88 -21.99 0.99
C ARG A 228 -16.39 -21.78 1.22
N ARG A 229 -15.63 -21.61 0.14
CA ARG A 229 -14.16 -21.45 0.21
C ARG A 229 -13.76 -20.15 0.89
N ILE A 230 -14.36 -19.02 0.47
CA ILE A 230 -14.09 -17.72 1.09
C ILE A 230 -14.64 -17.67 2.51
N GLY A 231 -15.82 -18.24 2.76
CA GLY A 231 -16.38 -18.37 4.10
C GLY A 231 -15.46 -19.14 5.05
N LEU A 232 -14.85 -20.24 4.59
CA LEU A 232 -13.85 -20.97 5.36
C LEU A 232 -12.60 -20.12 5.64
N ALA A 233 -12.05 -19.46 4.62
CA ALA A 233 -10.86 -18.62 4.77
C ALA A 233 -11.10 -17.44 5.74
N VAL A 234 -12.23 -16.75 5.60
CA VAL A 234 -12.66 -15.66 6.48
C VAL A 234 -12.97 -16.19 7.89
N GLY A 235 -13.61 -17.35 8.02
CA GLY A 235 -13.90 -17.98 9.31
C GLY A 235 -12.61 -18.29 10.09
N ILE A 236 -11.62 -18.92 9.45
CA ILE A 236 -10.31 -19.19 10.08
C ILE A 236 -9.61 -17.88 10.43
N LEU A 237 -9.59 -16.90 9.53
CA LEU A 237 -8.99 -15.60 9.80
C LEU A 237 -9.68 -14.91 11.00
N ALA A 238 -11.00 -14.95 11.09
CA ALA A 238 -11.76 -14.39 12.19
C ALA A 238 -11.43 -15.09 13.52
N LEU A 239 -11.28 -16.41 13.53
CA LEU A 239 -10.86 -17.16 14.73
C LEU A 239 -9.49 -16.70 15.26
N LEU A 240 -8.59 -16.27 14.38
CA LEU A 240 -7.28 -15.73 14.78
C LEU A 240 -7.35 -14.25 15.19
N VAL A 241 -8.12 -13.45 14.45
CA VAL A 241 -8.17 -11.99 14.62
C VAL A 241 -9.04 -11.58 15.80
N VAL A 242 -10.20 -12.21 16.02
CA VAL A 242 -11.17 -11.79 17.04
C VAL A 242 -10.61 -11.83 18.47
N PRO A 243 -9.94 -12.90 18.93
CA PRO A 243 -9.34 -12.91 20.27
C PRO A 243 -8.34 -11.76 20.47
N TRP A 244 -7.53 -11.48 19.45
CA TRP A 244 -6.57 -10.37 19.48
C TRP A 244 -7.26 -9.00 19.44
N ALA A 245 -8.32 -8.84 18.64
CA ALA A 245 -9.10 -7.60 18.60
C ALA A 245 -9.76 -7.29 19.95
N ILE A 246 -10.20 -8.34 20.66
CA ILE A 246 -10.71 -8.24 22.03
C ILE A 246 -9.61 -7.83 22.99
N TYR A 247 -8.47 -8.55 22.97
CA TYR A 247 -7.34 -8.28 23.84
C TYR A 247 -6.78 -6.85 23.65
N LEU A 248 -6.60 -6.41 22.41
CA LEU A 248 -6.10 -5.08 22.08
C LEU A 248 -7.16 -3.98 22.22
N GLN A 249 -8.42 -4.34 22.55
CA GLN A 249 -9.56 -3.43 22.63
C GLN A 249 -9.68 -2.54 21.39
N ALA A 250 -9.72 -3.16 20.20
CA ALA A 250 -9.68 -2.44 18.93
C ALA A 250 -10.79 -1.39 18.75
N TRP A 251 -11.93 -1.57 19.45
CA TRP A 251 -13.05 -0.60 19.47
C TRP A 251 -12.82 0.61 20.38
N ALA A 252 -11.95 0.50 21.39
CA ALA A 252 -11.62 1.60 22.30
C ALA A 252 -10.62 2.60 21.67
N ARG A 253 -10.28 2.39 20.39
CA ARG A 253 -9.31 3.15 19.61
C ARG A 253 -10.02 4.32 18.92
N GLY A 254 -10.23 5.40 19.66
CA GLY A 254 -10.84 6.61 19.12
C GLY A 254 -11.14 7.57 20.26
N ARG A 255 -10.46 8.72 20.26
CA ARG A 255 -10.60 9.74 21.31
C ARG A 255 -12.00 10.37 21.42
N PHE A 256 -12.92 10.05 20.52
CA PHE A 256 -14.18 10.75 20.37
C PHE A 256 -15.26 9.81 19.84
N ALA A 257 -16.49 9.97 20.33
CA ALA A 257 -17.68 9.44 19.67
C ALA A 257 -17.63 9.79 18.18
N PHE A 258 -18.22 8.93 17.34
CA PHE A 258 -18.29 9.20 15.90
C PHE A 258 -18.84 10.61 15.66
N ASP A 259 -18.03 11.47 15.07
CA ASP A 259 -18.37 12.84 14.72
C ASP A 259 -18.38 12.93 13.20
N VAL A 260 -19.58 13.16 12.64
CA VAL A 260 -19.79 13.22 11.19
C VAL A 260 -18.99 14.34 10.54
N TYR A 261 -18.84 15.49 11.20
CA TYR A 261 -18.10 16.62 10.64
C TYR A 261 -16.61 16.31 10.59
N ARG A 262 -16.09 15.69 11.64
CA ARG A 262 -14.69 15.24 11.67
C ARG A 262 -14.43 14.13 10.66
N PHE A 263 -15.36 13.17 10.54
CA PHE A 263 -15.28 12.10 9.56
C PHE A 263 -15.24 12.65 8.13
N VAL A 264 -16.18 13.54 7.78
CA VAL A 264 -16.20 14.20 6.46
C VAL A 264 -14.95 15.06 6.27
N GLY A 265 -14.52 15.80 7.29
CA GLY A 265 -13.29 16.58 7.26
C GLY A 265 -12.05 15.72 6.98
N HIS A 266 -11.91 14.57 7.63
CA HIS A 266 -10.85 13.61 7.34
C HIS A 266 -10.99 13.02 5.92
N LEU A 267 -12.20 12.72 5.45
CA LEU A 267 -12.41 12.20 4.10
C LEU A 267 -11.97 13.21 3.02
N VAL A 268 -12.32 14.50 3.19
CA VAL A 268 -11.86 15.58 2.32
C VAL A 268 -10.34 15.73 2.40
N HIS A 269 -9.78 15.74 3.61
CA HIS A 269 -8.35 15.86 3.82
C HIS A 269 -7.58 14.73 3.14
N TYR A 270 -8.00 13.47 3.33
CA TYR A 270 -7.39 12.33 2.64
C TYR A 270 -7.59 12.39 1.13
N GLY A 271 -8.76 12.83 0.64
CA GLY A 271 -8.99 13.03 -0.79
C GLY A 271 -8.00 14.01 -1.42
N VAL A 272 -7.75 15.14 -0.74
CA VAL A 272 -6.75 16.15 -1.17
C VAL A 272 -5.34 15.56 -1.14
N TYR A 273 -4.96 14.88 -0.06
CA TYR A 273 -3.61 14.33 0.11
C TYR A 273 -3.31 13.21 -0.88
N ILE A 274 -4.26 12.30 -1.10
CA ILE A 274 -4.12 11.23 -2.10
C ILE A 274 -3.95 11.86 -3.48
N THR A 275 -4.80 12.84 -3.84
CA THR A 275 -4.72 13.52 -5.14
C THR A 275 -3.41 14.28 -5.32
N GLY A 276 -2.93 14.96 -4.28
CA GLY A 276 -1.72 15.77 -4.33
C GLY A 276 -0.43 14.96 -4.30
N TRP A 277 -0.40 13.82 -3.61
CA TRP A 277 0.86 13.15 -3.27
C TRP A 277 0.96 11.67 -3.65
N VAL A 278 -0.15 11.00 -3.99
CA VAL A 278 -0.17 9.55 -4.25
C VAL A 278 -0.66 9.24 -5.65
N PHE A 279 -1.91 9.60 -5.95
CA PHE A 279 -2.55 9.33 -7.22
C PHE A 279 -3.65 10.36 -7.48
N PRO A 280 -3.66 11.03 -8.65
CA PRO A 280 -4.70 12.01 -8.96
C PRO A 280 -6.05 11.31 -9.08
N LEU A 281 -6.89 11.45 -8.05
CA LEU A 281 -8.22 10.81 -7.98
C LEU A 281 -9.12 11.08 -9.21
N PRO A 282 -9.07 12.24 -9.90
CA PRO A 282 -9.83 12.42 -11.14
C PRO A 282 -9.50 11.41 -12.25
N LEU A 283 -8.28 10.88 -12.30
CA LEU A 283 -7.93 9.81 -13.25
C LEU A 283 -8.68 8.50 -12.94
N LEU A 284 -9.03 8.26 -11.67
CA LEU A 284 -9.86 7.11 -11.29
C LEU A 284 -11.26 7.21 -11.89
N LEU A 285 -11.84 8.41 -11.94
CA LEU A 285 -13.15 8.65 -12.56
C LEU A 285 -13.09 8.44 -14.07
N ALA A 286 -12.03 8.92 -14.73
CA ALA A 286 -11.81 8.69 -16.15
C ALA A 286 -11.65 7.18 -16.45
N PHE A 287 -10.90 6.47 -15.60
CA PHE A 287 -10.74 5.02 -15.71
C PHE A 287 -12.07 4.28 -15.48
N ALA A 288 -12.82 4.62 -14.44
CA ALA A 288 -14.12 4.03 -14.15
C ALA A 288 -15.14 4.26 -15.28
N TYR A 289 -15.16 5.48 -15.85
CA TYR A 289 -15.98 5.80 -17.02
C TYR A 289 -15.57 4.99 -18.24
N GLY A 290 -14.27 4.92 -18.54
CA GLY A 290 -13.73 4.11 -19.64
C GLY A 290 -14.07 2.63 -19.47
N TYR A 291 -13.93 2.10 -18.25
CA TYR A 291 -14.27 0.72 -17.88
C TYR A 291 -15.77 0.46 -18.05
N ALA A 292 -16.64 1.34 -17.54
CA ALA A 292 -18.09 1.22 -17.69
C ALA A 292 -18.51 1.27 -19.18
N ARG A 293 -17.88 2.15 -19.97
CA ARG A 293 -18.11 2.25 -21.42
C ARG A 293 -17.67 1.00 -22.15
N ALA A 294 -16.49 0.46 -21.84
CA ALA A 294 -15.98 -0.78 -22.42
C ALA A 294 -16.88 -1.98 -22.08
N ARG A 295 -17.32 -2.09 -20.82
CA ARG A 295 -18.24 -3.14 -20.37
C ARG A 295 -19.60 -3.04 -21.08
N ARG A 296 -20.15 -1.82 -21.22
CA ARG A 296 -21.39 -1.60 -21.98
C ARG A 296 -21.22 -1.97 -23.45
N ARG A 297 -20.10 -1.61 -24.09
CA ARG A 297 -19.81 -2.00 -25.49
C ARG A 297 -19.78 -3.52 -25.66
N ARG A 298 -19.15 -4.26 -24.74
CA ARG A 298 -19.13 -5.74 -24.76
C ARG A 298 -20.51 -6.36 -24.48
N ALA A 299 -21.29 -5.77 -23.59
CA ALA A 299 -22.67 -6.22 -23.34
C ALA A 299 -23.61 -5.93 -24.53
N LEU A 300 -23.27 -4.91 -25.34
CA LEU A 300 -23.99 -4.50 -26.54
C LEU A 300 -23.49 -5.18 -27.82
N GLU A 301 -22.39 -5.95 -27.81
CA GLU A 301 -21.99 -6.84 -28.91
C GLU A 301 -22.82 -8.14 -28.80
N PRO A 302 -23.96 -8.26 -29.50
CA PRO A 302 -24.81 -9.42 -29.38
C PRO A 302 -24.35 -10.43 -30.43
N ARG A 303 -23.77 -11.57 -30.01
CA ARG A 303 -23.95 -12.88 -30.66
C ARG A 303 -23.89 -12.97 -32.21
N GLN A 304 -23.22 -12.06 -32.93
CA GLN A 304 -23.21 -12.08 -34.39
C GLN A 304 -22.37 -13.24 -34.96
N VAL A 305 -21.58 -13.92 -34.13
CA VAL A 305 -20.86 -15.14 -34.52
C VAL A 305 -21.76 -16.39 -34.50
N SER A 306 -22.92 -16.36 -33.83
CA SER A 306 -23.83 -17.53 -33.81
C SER A 306 -24.73 -17.65 -35.05
N ALA A 307 -24.80 -16.65 -35.93
CA ALA A 307 -25.60 -16.72 -37.16
C ALA A 307 -24.83 -17.30 -38.37
N VAL A 308 -23.51 -17.45 -38.28
CA VAL A 308 -22.68 -18.02 -39.37
C VAL A 308 -22.29 -19.49 -39.10
N GLN A 309 -22.48 -19.99 -37.87
CA GLN A 309 -22.06 -21.34 -37.46
C GLN A 309 -23.19 -22.35 -37.20
N SER A 310 -24.42 -22.10 -37.66
CA SER A 310 -25.49 -23.12 -37.64
C SER A 310 -25.35 -24.20 -38.73
N SER A 311 -24.15 -24.43 -39.25
CA SER A 311 -23.85 -25.41 -40.31
C SER A 311 -22.94 -26.57 -39.86
N SER A 312 -22.38 -26.56 -38.64
CA SER A 312 -21.53 -27.68 -38.21
C SER A 312 -21.75 -28.05 -36.75
N ARG A 313 -22.32 -29.24 -36.58
CA ARG A 313 -22.57 -29.93 -35.31
C ARG A 313 -21.29 -30.21 -34.51
N ASP A 314 -21.54 -30.39 -33.22
CA ASP A 314 -20.79 -31.16 -32.23
C ASP A 314 -19.39 -30.66 -31.84
N HIS A 315 -19.35 -29.76 -30.85
CA HIS A 315 -18.50 -29.91 -29.65
C HIS A 315 -18.99 -28.95 -28.55
N ALA A 316 -19.26 -29.50 -27.36
CA ALA A 316 -19.66 -28.72 -26.19
C ALA A 316 -18.47 -27.91 -25.63
N PRO A 317 -18.60 -26.59 -25.39
CA PRO A 317 -17.56 -25.85 -24.69
C PRO A 317 -17.73 -25.96 -23.18
N LEU A 318 -16.64 -26.32 -22.49
CA LEU A 318 -16.50 -26.26 -21.03
C LEU A 318 -16.64 -24.80 -20.54
N PRO A 319 -17.21 -24.57 -19.34
CA PRO A 319 -17.39 -23.22 -18.82
C PRO A 319 -16.05 -22.69 -18.29
N VAL A 320 -15.37 -21.87 -19.10
CA VAL A 320 -14.19 -21.13 -18.66
C VAL A 320 -14.66 -19.93 -17.83
N SER A 321 -14.17 -19.82 -16.60
CA SER A 321 -14.46 -18.75 -15.66
C SER A 321 -14.10 -17.36 -16.23
N ASN A 322 -15.12 -16.50 -16.39
CA ASN A 322 -15.06 -15.19 -17.06
C ASN A 322 -14.13 -14.13 -16.44
N LEU A 323 -13.47 -14.39 -15.30
CA LEU A 323 -12.75 -13.34 -14.57
C LEU A 323 -11.33 -13.05 -15.10
N HIS A 324 -10.65 -14.06 -15.64
CA HIS A 324 -9.28 -13.92 -16.18
C HIS A 324 -9.25 -13.13 -17.50
N LEU A 325 -10.37 -13.04 -18.22
CA LEU A 325 -10.46 -12.36 -19.52
C LEU A 325 -10.65 -10.85 -19.40
N ASP A 326 -11.30 -10.34 -18.34
CA ASP A 326 -11.81 -8.98 -18.37
C ASP A 326 -10.74 -7.89 -18.26
N VAL A 327 -9.70 -8.07 -17.42
CA VAL A 327 -8.60 -7.09 -17.29
C VAL A 327 -7.56 -7.25 -18.39
N LEU A 328 -7.26 -8.50 -18.78
CA LEU A 328 -6.36 -8.82 -19.89
C LEU A 328 -6.88 -8.33 -21.25
N GLN A 329 -8.17 -8.46 -21.51
CA GLN A 329 -8.76 -7.99 -22.77
C GLN A 329 -8.96 -6.48 -22.79
N LEU A 330 -9.06 -5.81 -21.63
CA LEU A 330 -9.08 -4.33 -21.58
C LEU A 330 -7.72 -3.77 -22.05
N TYR A 331 -6.62 -4.43 -21.66
CA TYR A 331 -5.28 -4.11 -22.13
C TYR A 331 -5.11 -4.37 -23.65
N CYS A 332 -5.61 -5.50 -24.16
CA CYS A 332 -5.63 -5.78 -25.61
C CYS A 332 -6.43 -4.73 -26.40
N ALA A 333 -7.55 -4.26 -25.87
CA ALA A 333 -8.36 -3.21 -26.51
C ALA A 333 -7.65 -1.86 -26.55
N THR A 334 -6.93 -1.48 -25.48
CA THR A 334 -6.11 -0.26 -25.48
C THR A 334 -4.87 -0.37 -26.37
N ARG A 335 -4.28 -1.57 -26.48
CA ARG A 335 -3.15 -1.83 -27.37
C ARG A 335 -3.56 -1.82 -28.84
N SER A 336 -4.71 -2.39 -29.19
CA SER A 336 -5.25 -2.31 -30.55
C SER A 336 -5.64 -0.88 -30.95
N ALA A 337 -6.04 -0.04 -29.99
CA ALA A 337 -6.28 1.39 -30.22
C ALA A 337 -4.96 2.19 -30.40
N ALA A 338 -3.89 1.80 -29.71
CA ALA A 338 -2.57 2.41 -29.87
C ALA A 338 -1.85 1.96 -31.16
N ASP A 339 -1.95 0.68 -31.52
CA ASP A 339 -1.37 0.13 -32.75
C ASP A 339 -2.17 0.60 -33.99
N GLY A 340 -3.49 0.80 -33.87
CA GLY A 340 -4.34 1.39 -34.91
C GLY A 340 -4.07 2.88 -35.21
N LEU A 341 -3.33 3.57 -34.34
CA LEU A 341 -2.83 4.94 -34.57
C LEU A 341 -1.45 4.97 -35.24
N SER A 342 -0.79 3.81 -35.38
CA SER A 342 0.53 3.67 -36.02
C SER A 342 0.48 3.15 -37.46
N GLY A 343 -0.72 2.92 -38.00
CA GLY A 343 -0.96 2.36 -39.34
C GLY A 343 -1.69 3.30 -40.31
N VAL A 344 -1.40 4.59 -40.27
CA VAL A 344 -1.87 5.54 -41.30
C VAL A 344 -0.67 6.30 -41.86
N ASP A 345 -0.10 5.75 -42.94
CA ASP A 345 0.73 6.49 -43.87
C ASP A 345 -0.16 7.42 -44.72
N GLY A 346 0.19 8.71 -44.79
CA GLY A 346 -0.38 9.61 -45.80
C GLY A 346 -0.57 11.07 -45.37
N GLY A 347 0.54 11.80 -45.24
CA GLY A 347 0.71 13.24 -45.49
C GLY A 347 -0.40 14.24 -45.17
N GLN A 348 -0.21 15.02 -44.10
CA GLN A 348 -0.32 16.49 -44.08
C GLN A 348 0.07 17.02 -42.69
N SER A 349 1.10 17.86 -42.63
CA SER A 349 1.44 18.69 -41.46
C SER A 349 0.34 19.75 -41.22
N PRO A 350 -0.02 20.04 -39.95
CA PRO A 350 0.39 21.34 -39.40
C PRO A 350 0.67 21.35 -37.88
N GLY A 351 1.54 22.28 -37.45
CA GLY A 351 1.44 22.93 -36.14
C GLY A 351 2.34 22.42 -35.02
N ALA A 352 3.59 22.89 -35.00
CA ALA A 352 4.45 22.79 -33.82
C ALA A 352 3.88 23.63 -32.66
N PHE A 353 3.44 22.97 -31.58
CA PHE A 353 3.24 23.63 -30.29
C PHE A 353 4.57 23.64 -29.53
N SER A 354 5.31 24.75 -29.71
CA SER A 354 6.42 25.15 -28.85
C SER A 354 5.84 25.81 -27.59
N ALA A 355 5.99 25.18 -26.43
CA ALA A 355 5.78 25.84 -25.15
C ALA A 355 7.13 26.42 -24.69
N ALA A 356 7.29 27.70 -24.97
CA ALA A 356 8.46 28.50 -24.62
C ALA A 356 8.66 28.56 -23.10
N TRP A 357 9.91 28.32 -22.70
CA TRP A 357 10.47 28.69 -21.42
C TRP A 357 10.51 30.22 -21.31
N LEU A 358 9.85 30.79 -20.30
CA LEU A 358 10.05 32.17 -19.89
C LEU A 358 11.06 32.18 -18.74
N CYS A 359 12.33 32.30 -19.11
CA CYS A 359 13.37 32.86 -18.26
C CYS A 359 13.08 34.35 -18.04
N THR A 360 13.03 34.79 -16.78
CA THR A 360 13.32 36.18 -16.44
C THR A 360 14.56 36.21 -15.58
N ASP A 361 15.70 36.51 -16.21
CA ASP A 361 16.94 36.91 -15.59
C ASP A 361 16.91 38.42 -15.30
N ARG A 362 17.13 38.80 -14.03
CA ARG A 362 17.82 40.03 -13.66
C ARG A 362 18.65 39.80 -12.39
N LEU A 363 19.91 39.46 -12.64
CA LEU A 363 21.13 40.01 -12.04
C LEU A 363 20.98 40.79 -10.71
N ALA A 364 21.59 40.28 -9.63
CA ALA A 364 22.91 40.73 -9.13
C ALA A 364 23.04 40.58 -7.60
N GLY A 365 24.05 39.81 -7.18
CA GLY A 365 24.94 40.19 -6.07
C GLY A 365 24.52 39.93 -4.63
N HIS A 366 25.46 39.33 -3.89
CA HIS A 366 25.65 39.30 -2.44
C HIS A 366 25.00 38.20 -1.58
N ASN A 367 25.91 37.54 -0.85
CA ASN A 367 25.73 36.81 0.41
C ASN A 367 24.59 37.37 1.26
N GLU A 368 23.70 36.51 1.75
CA GLU A 368 23.34 36.48 3.17
C GLU A 368 22.56 35.21 3.53
N ARG A 369 22.91 34.64 4.69
CA ARG A 369 22.08 33.69 5.43
C ARG A 369 20.79 34.41 5.80
N LEU A 370 19.60 33.80 5.65
CA LEU A 370 18.45 34.11 6.50
C LEU A 370 17.39 33.01 6.43
N ALA A 371 16.88 32.69 7.62
CA ALA A 371 15.85 31.70 7.90
C ALA A 371 14.47 32.19 7.42
N CYS A 372 13.63 31.26 6.97
CA CYS A 372 12.20 31.50 6.75
C CYS A 372 11.37 30.59 7.67
N LEU A 373 10.98 31.14 8.82
CA LEU A 373 9.80 30.74 9.60
C LEU A 373 8.55 31.33 8.93
N PRO A 374 7.41 30.61 8.87
CA PRO A 374 6.13 31.26 8.64
C PRO A 374 5.49 31.65 9.99
N VAL A 375 5.39 32.96 10.22
CA VAL A 375 4.48 33.58 11.20
C VAL A 375 3.13 33.77 10.52
N CYS A 376 2.05 33.28 11.12
CA CYS A 376 0.71 33.77 10.82
C CYS A 376 -0.21 33.67 12.04
N GLY A 377 -0.67 34.83 12.53
CA GLY A 377 -1.99 35.03 13.12
C GLY A 377 -2.18 34.72 14.61
N ALA A 378 -1.78 35.67 15.46
CA ALA A 378 -2.22 35.71 16.86
C ALA A 378 -3.73 35.96 16.97
N SER A 379 -4.41 35.15 17.79
CA SER A 379 -5.65 35.54 18.47
C SER A 379 -5.35 35.66 19.96
N HIS A 380 -5.55 36.86 20.49
CA HIS A 380 -5.33 37.18 21.90
C HIS A 380 -6.39 36.49 22.78
N GLN A 381 -5.96 35.52 23.59
CA GLN A 381 -6.58 35.25 24.89
C GLN A 381 -5.48 35.26 25.95
N ARG A 382 -5.53 36.28 26.82
CA ARG A 382 -4.72 36.34 28.04
C ARG A 382 -5.10 35.17 28.94
N VAL A 383 -4.20 34.20 29.07
CA VAL A 383 -4.23 33.27 30.20
C VAL A 383 -3.43 33.94 31.32
N GLN A 384 -4.12 34.41 32.36
CA GLN A 384 -3.49 34.79 33.63
C GLN A 384 -2.83 33.54 34.22
N MET A 385 -1.49 33.54 34.31
CA MET A 385 -0.77 32.57 35.12
C MET A 385 -0.96 32.93 36.60
N GLY A 386 -1.89 32.25 37.27
CA GLY A 386 -1.92 32.21 38.72
C GLY A 386 -0.89 31.20 39.21
N PHE A 387 0.19 31.69 39.81
CA PHE A 387 1.08 30.88 40.64
C PHE A 387 0.29 30.38 41.87
N PRO A 388 0.27 29.08 42.20
CA PRO A 388 -0.20 28.65 43.51
C PRO A 388 0.84 29.01 44.55
N SER A 389 0.50 30.02 45.36
CA SER A 389 1.16 30.34 46.62
C SER A 389 1.15 29.13 47.55
N THR A 390 2.31 28.85 48.12
CA THR A 390 2.54 27.91 49.21
C THR A 390 1.65 28.24 50.42
N SER A 391 1.02 27.23 51.01
CA SER A 391 0.46 27.28 52.37
C SER A 391 0.48 25.88 52.99
N PRO A 392 0.72 25.76 54.32
CA PRO A 392 1.32 24.57 54.93
C PRO A 392 0.31 23.50 55.38
N LEU A 393 0.83 22.29 55.60
CA LEU A 393 0.17 21.16 56.24
C LEU A 393 -0.40 21.52 57.63
N PRO A 394 -1.57 21.01 58.02
CA PRO A 394 -1.92 20.82 59.42
C PRO A 394 -1.55 19.40 59.87
N GLY A 395 -0.97 19.34 61.08
CA GLY A 395 -0.78 18.12 61.86
C GLY A 395 -1.98 17.75 62.70
#